data_AF-A0A7G8V204-F1
#
_entry.id   AF-A0A7G8V204-F1
#
_cell.length_a   1.000
_cell.length_b   1.000
_cell.length_c   1.000
_cell.angle_alpha   90.00
_cell.angle_beta   90.00
_cell.angle_gamma   90.00
#
_symmetry.space_group_name_H-M   'P 1'
#
loop_
_entity.id
_entity.type
_entity.pdbx_description
1 polymer ?
#
loop_
_entity_poly.entity_id
_entity_poly.type
_entity_poly.pdbx_seq_one_letter_code
_entity_poly.pdbx_strand_id
1 'polypeptide(L)'
;MKFSNFKTLAMLLIIMPLMTMAQSGGQRKCDLVVVLIKKYIAEKRPDMIYSLGSKEYKAAISQVKFNNVVEKHIYILGKIKESSFIGFKKDLSKYKREFEAGNIELSLSIDKNNKLRKLSFLPFEPVVTQKTTLAPSSNPLKLKLDKEVDTLERIYIQNSNIVGLSIGVIKDGQTYTYGYGSTQKKNGELPDANTIFEIGSISKTFTAQLLAYYVNERKISLMDPITKYLPDSLAANPELQKIKIVNLSNHTSGLVRLSDNIINKNLDAVNPYRNYTRQLLFSHLKTCKLASVPGELYSCSNMGTGLLGVILERISSKIYEELVKEIIADPLKMKSTFQHLTPELEKRFTKV
;
A
#
# COMPACT_ATOMS: atom_id res chain seq x y z
N MET A 1 7.12 -21.26 2.26
CA MET A 1 7.20 -20.81 3.67
C MET A 1 6.40 -19.52 3.80
N LYS A 2 5.06 -19.61 3.90
CA LYS A 2 4.24 -19.70 5.12
C LYS A 2 4.36 -18.49 6.06
N PHE A 3 3.57 -17.43 5.80
CA PHE A 3 2.89 -16.67 6.85
C PHE A 3 1.51 -17.31 7.06
N SER A 4 1.50 -18.50 7.67
CA SER A 4 0.31 -19.06 8.30
C SER A 4 0.68 -19.35 9.74
N ASN A 5 -0.08 -18.78 10.68
CA ASN A 5 -0.30 -19.20 12.08
C ASN A 5 -0.41 -17.96 12.97
N PHE A 6 -1.56 -17.28 12.93
CA PHE A 6 -2.08 -16.49 14.06
C PHE A 6 -3.60 -16.41 13.93
N LYS A 7 -4.25 -17.57 14.03
CA LYS A 7 -5.70 -17.66 14.20
C LYS A 7 -6.02 -18.80 15.14
N THR A 8 -6.11 -18.49 16.44
CA THR A 8 -6.96 -19.28 17.32
C THR A 8 -7.50 -18.43 18.47
N LEU A 9 -8.83 -18.46 18.58
CA LEU A 9 -9.66 -18.18 19.76
C LEU A 9 -9.89 -16.72 20.18
N ALA A 10 -11.07 -16.20 19.82
CA ALA A 10 -11.85 -15.32 20.70
C ALA A 10 -13.32 -15.32 20.25
N MET A 11 -14.16 -16.07 20.96
CA MET A 11 -15.62 -15.99 20.90
C MET A 11 -16.11 -15.55 22.28
N LEU A 12 -16.87 -14.45 22.36
CA LEU A 12 -17.95 -14.26 23.34
C LEU A 12 -18.66 -12.92 23.05
N LEU A 13 -19.96 -13.02 22.73
CA LEU A 13 -20.92 -11.92 22.81
C LEU A 13 -21.04 -11.42 24.26
N ILE A 14 -21.39 -10.14 24.44
CA ILE A 14 -22.44 -9.65 25.36
C ILE A 14 -22.62 -8.13 25.17
N ILE A 15 -23.88 -7.74 25.10
CA ILE A 15 -24.50 -6.42 24.94
C ILE A 15 -24.14 -5.47 26.10
N MET A 16 -23.97 -4.14 25.86
CA MET A 16 -24.34 -3.06 26.81
C MET A 16 -24.10 -1.63 26.24
N PRO A 17 -24.70 -0.57 26.83
CA PRO A 17 -25.26 0.60 26.13
C PRO A 17 -24.34 1.81 26.04
N LEU A 18 -24.78 2.83 25.28
CA LEU A 18 -24.18 4.16 25.22
C LEU A 18 -24.01 4.75 26.64
N MET A 19 -22.77 4.94 27.06
CA MET A 19 -22.39 5.92 28.07
C MET A 19 -21.09 6.60 27.64
N THR A 20 -21.15 7.92 27.52
CA THR A 20 -20.00 8.82 27.51
C THR A 20 -19.11 8.53 28.72
N MET A 21 -17.91 7.99 28.50
CA MET A 21 -17.00 7.62 29.59
C MET A 21 -16.10 8.79 29.99
N ALA A 22 -16.23 9.19 31.26
CA ALA A 22 -15.22 9.94 31.98
C ALA A 22 -13.87 9.21 31.90
N GLN A 23 -12.80 9.96 31.60
CA GLN A 23 -11.43 9.46 31.48
C GLN A 23 -11.00 8.78 32.79
N SER A 24 -10.77 7.46 32.78
CA SER A 24 -10.36 6.73 33.99
C SER A 24 -8.98 7.20 34.47
N GLY A 25 -8.69 7.08 35.78
CA GLY A 25 -7.39 7.47 36.35
C GLY A 25 -6.19 6.74 35.71
N GLY A 26 -6.41 5.53 35.17
CA GLY A 26 -5.40 4.79 34.40
C GLY A 26 -5.12 5.41 33.02
N GLN A 27 -6.16 5.91 32.33
CA GLN A 27 -6.01 6.56 31.03
C GLN A 27 -5.15 7.83 31.13
N ARG A 28 -5.39 8.69 32.13
CA ARG A 28 -4.62 9.93 32.32
C ARG A 28 -3.12 9.68 32.50
N LYS A 29 -2.74 8.61 33.20
CA LYS A 29 -1.34 8.23 33.40
C LYS A 29 -0.69 7.73 32.12
N CYS A 30 -1.41 6.95 31.31
CA CYS A 30 -0.95 6.55 29.98
C CYS A 30 -0.75 7.76 29.07
N ASP A 31 -1.66 8.74 29.08
CA ASP A 31 -1.59 9.93 28.24
C ASP A 31 -0.30 10.75 28.49
N LEU A 32 0.18 10.83 29.73
CA LEU A 32 1.45 11.48 30.06
C LEU A 32 2.65 10.76 29.42
N VAL A 33 2.67 9.43 29.47
CA VAL A 33 3.72 8.62 28.85
C VAL A 33 3.66 8.74 27.33
N VAL A 34 2.47 8.82 26.75
CA VAL A 34 2.23 9.07 25.32
C VAL A 34 2.80 10.41 24.87
N VAL A 35 2.68 11.47 25.68
CA VAL A 35 3.30 12.77 25.39
C VAL A 35 4.82 12.67 25.36
N LEU A 36 5.42 11.96 26.32
CA LEU A 36 6.88 11.72 26.35
C LEU A 36 7.36 10.92 25.13
N ILE A 37 6.65 9.86 24.75
CA ILE A 37 6.95 9.08 23.55
C ILE A 37 6.90 9.98 22.30
N LYS A 38 5.88 10.84 22.18
CA LYS A 38 5.76 11.78 21.05
C LYS A 38 6.98 12.71 21.00
N LYS A 39 7.38 13.29 22.15
CA LYS A 39 8.56 14.14 22.26
C LYS A 39 9.83 13.41 21.81
N TYR A 40 10.09 12.22 22.33
CA TYR A 40 11.30 11.47 22.00
C TYR A 40 11.33 10.92 20.58
N ILE A 41 10.17 10.66 19.96
CA ILE A 41 10.11 10.36 18.52
C ILE A 41 10.55 11.60 17.71
N ALA A 42 10.03 12.78 18.05
CA ALA A 42 10.38 14.02 17.34
C ALA A 42 11.87 14.39 17.51
N GLU A 43 12.45 14.13 18.68
CA GLU A 43 13.88 14.36 18.98
C GLU A 43 14.81 13.26 18.45
N LYS A 44 14.27 12.21 17.81
CA LYS A 44 15.01 11.02 17.36
C LYS A 44 15.82 10.35 18.48
N ARG A 45 15.20 10.20 19.66
CA ARG A 45 15.79 9.62 20.89
C ARG A 45 15.14 8.27 21.24
N PRO A 46 15.44 7.16 20.52
CA PRO A 46 14.84 5.87 20.82
C PRO A 46 15.30 5.31 22.17
N ASP A 47 16.51 5.67 22.62
CA ASP A 47 17.04 5.42 23.96
C ASP A 47 16.14 5.98 25.06
N MET A 48 15.63 7.20 24.87
CA MET A 48 14.76 7.85 25.85
C MET A 48 13.38 7.20 25.90
N ILE A 49 12.85 6.73 24.76
CA ILE A 49 11.62 5.94 24.74
C ILE A 49 11.83 4.62 25.49
N TYR A 50 12.93 3.92 25.23
CA TYR A 50 13.29 2.67 25.90
C TYR A 50 13.48 2.87 27.41
N SER A 51 13.98 4.02 27.85
CA SER A 51 14.20 4.35 29.26
C SER A 51 12.90 4.35 30.09
N LEU A 52 11.75 4.59 29.45
CA LEU A 52 10.41 4.53 30.05
C LEU A 52 9.97 3.10 30.40
N GLY A 53 10.66 2.07 29.89
CA GLY A 53 10.40 0.66 30.17
C GLY A 53 10.54 0.26 31.64
N SER A 54 9.66 -0.65 32.10
CA SER A 54 9.81 -1.35 33.38
C SER A 54 10.97 -2.36 33.31
N LYS A 55 11.35 -2.93 34.45
CA LYS A 55 12.39 -3.98 34.49
C LYS A 55 11.97 -5.19 33.64
N GLU A 56 10.71 -5.59 33.73
CA GLU A 56 10.13 -6.71 32.98
C GLU A 56 10.12 -6.43 31.48
N TYR A 57 9.76 -5.21 31.06
CA TYR A 57 9.81 -4.82 29.65
C TYR A 57 11.24 -4.90 29.10
N LYS A 58 12.22 -4.36 29.83
CA LYS A 58 13.64 -4.38 29.44
C LYS A 58 14.26 -5.78 29.46
N ALA A 59 13.71 -6.71 30.25
CA ALA A 59 14.08 -8.12 30.20
C ALA A 59 13.52 -8.84 28.97
N ALA A 60 12.34 -8.43 28.48
CA ALA A 60 11.69 -9.04 27.32
C ALA A 60 12.24 -8.57 25.96
N ILE A 61 12.69 -7.30 25.86
CA ILE A 61 13.24 -6.73 24.64
C ILE A 61 14.53 -5.96 24.93
N SER A 62 15.63 -6.33 24.26
CA SER A 62 16.90 -5.60 24.37
C SER A 62 16.81 -4.20 23.74
N GLN A 63 17.56 -3.24 24.27
CA GLN A 63 17.63 -1.87 23.73
C GLN A 63 18.01 -1.83 22.24
N VAL A 64 18.95 -2.65 21.80
CA VAL A 64 19.38 -2.71 20.39
C VAL A 64 18.22 -3.11 19.46
N LYS A 65 17.47 -4.17 19.81
CA LYS A 65 16.28 -4.57 19.04
C LYS A 65 15.22 -3.49 19.03
N PHE A 66 14.98 -2.82 20.17
CA PHE A 66 14.02 -1.74 20.27
C PHE A 66 14.40 -0.55 19.36
N ASN A 67 15.66 -0.07 19.45
CA ASN A 67 16.15 1.04 18.64
C ASN A 67 16.03 0.74 17.15
N ASN A 68 16.42 -0.48 16.73
CA ASN A 68 16.28 -0.91 15.34
C ASN A 68 14.82 -0.81 14.83
N VAL A 69 13.83 -1.20 15.65
CA VAL A 69 12.42 -1.09 15.26
C VAL A 69 12.02 0.37 15.08
N VAL A 70 12.38 1.24 16.03
CA VAL A 70 12.01 2.66 15.97
C VAL A 70 12.68 3.35 14.77
N GLU A 71 13.98 3.13 14.58
CA GLU A 71 14.75 3.76 13.51
C GLU A 71 14.30 3.29 12.12
N LYS A 72 14.08 1.98 11.95
CA LYS A 72 13.76 1.41 10.63
C LYS A 72 12.28 1.48 10.26
N HIS A 73 11.37 1.59 11.23
CA HIS A 73 9.93 1.50 10.95
C HIS A 73 9.12 2.71 11.41
N ILE A 74 9.60 3.49 12.39
CA ILE A 74 8.85 4.65 12.89
C ILE A 74 9.39 5.95 12.30
N TYR A 75 10.72 6.16 12.29
CA TYR A 75 11.29 7.40 11.76
C TYR A 75 11.12 7.58 10.26
N ILE A 76 11.02 6.48 9.51
CA ILE A 76 10.71 6.51 8.07
C ILE A 76 9.32 7.11 7.79
N LEU A 77 8.43 7.17 8.80
CA LEU A 77 7.08 7.71 8.63
C LEU A 77 7.04 9.25 8.64
N GLY A 78 8.13 9.92 9.01
CA GLY A 78 8.22 11.38 9.06
C GLY A 78 7.73 11.98 10.37
N LYS A 79 7.23 13.23 10.33
CA LYS A 79 6.73 13.94 11.51
C LYS A 79 5.35 13.44 11.92
N ILE A 80 5.08 13.46 13.23
CA ILE A 80 3.74 13.20 13.79
C ILE A 80 2.88 14.44 13.56
N LYS A 81 1.77 14.29 12.84
CA LYS A 81 0.74 15.30 12.59
C LYS A 81 -0.26 15.35 13.74
N GLU A 82 -0.86 14.20 14.05
CA GLU A 82 -1.93 14.09 15.03
C GLU A 82 -1.78 12.85 15.90
N SER A 83 -2.39 12.91 17.08
CA SER A 83 -2.63 11.73 17.90
C SER A 83 -4.02 11.78 18.51
N SER A 84 -4.76 10.69 18.37
CA SER A 84 -6.07 10.51 19.00
C SER A 84 -6.14 9.21 19.79
N PHE A 85 -6.86 9.23 20.90
CA PHE A 85 -7.12 8.04 21.72
C PHE A 85 -8.18 7.17 21.03
N ILE A 86 -7.91 5.87 20.90
CA ILE A 86 -8.83 4.91 20.26
C ILE A 86 -9.66 4.18 21.32
N GLY A 87 -9.03 3.74 22.41
CA GLY A 87 -9.73 2.98 23.44
C GLY A 87 -8.82 2.42 24.53
N PHE A 88 -9.45 1.93 25.60
CA PHE A 88 -8.78 1.32 26.75
C PHE A 88 -9.46 0.00 27.09
N LYS A 89 -8.70 -1.10 27.11
CA LYS A 89 -9.22 -2.44 27.47
C LYS A 89 -8.15 -3.26 28.17
N LYS A 90 -8.47 -3.86 29.33
CA LYS A 90 -7.56 -4.72 30.12
C LYS A 90 -6.18 -4.08 30.35
N ASP A 91 -6.17 -2.84 30.84
CA ASP A 91 -4.97 -2.03 31.11
C ASP A 91 -4.10 -1.66 29.89
N LEU A 92 -4.58 -1.91 28.66
CA LEU A 92 -3.92 -1.49 27.43
C LEU A 92 -4.64 -0.26 26.85
N SER A 93 -3.94 0.87 26.79
CA SER A 93 -4.37 2.07 26.10
C SER A 93 -3.92 2.03 24.64
N LYS A 94 -4.83 2.36 23.73
CA LYS A 94 -4.60 2.41 22.27
C LYS A 94 -4.75 3.82 21.75
N TYR A 95 -3.83 4.24 20.89
CA TYR A 95 -3.80 5.55 20.27
C TYR A 95 -3.55 5.43 18.76
N LYS A 96 -4.26 6.20 17.96
CA LYS A 96 -3.93 6.41 16.56
C LYS A 96 -2.87 7.49 16.50
N ARG A 97 -1.78 7.24 15.79
CA ARG A 97 -0.75 8.22 15.49
C ARG A 97 -0.70 8.45 13.99
N GLU A 98 -0.89 9.70 13.61
CA GLU A 98 -0.82 10.11 12.21
C GLU A 98 0.54 10.70 11.92
N PHE A 99 1.25 10.11 10.96
CA PHE A 99 2.53 10.60 10.47
C PHE A 99 2.37 11.16 9.06
N GLU A 100 3.43 11.79 8.54
CA GLU A 100 3.46 12.27 7.15
C GLU A 100 3.27 11.15 6.12
N ALA A 101 3.86 9.98 6.35
CA ALA A 101 3.85 8.85 5.40
C ALA A 101 2.96 7.67 5.81
N GLY A 102 2.15 7.78 6.87
CA GLY A 102 1.21 6.71 7.27
C GLY A 102 0.66 6.82 8.68
N ASN A 103 -0.27 5.93 9.03
CA ASN A 103 -0.90 5.87 10.34
C ASN A 103 -0.52 4.58 11.06
N ILE A 104 -0.25 4.68 12.36
CA ILE A 104 0.02 3.52 13.22
C ILE A 104 -0.88 3.51 14.46
N GLU A 105 -1.21 2.32 14.94
CA GLU A 105 -1.73 2.12 16.29
C GLU A 105 -0.53 2.02 17.26
N LEU A 106 -0.48 2.96 18.21
CA LEU A 106 0.39 2.89 19.39
C LEU A 106 -0.40 2.27 20.53
N SER A 107 0.04 1.11 21.00
CA SER A 107 -0.59 0.40 22.10
C SER A 107 0.38 0.25 23.28
N LEU A 108 -0.02 0.70 24.47
CA LEU A 108 0.83 0.63 25.67
C LEU A 108 0.08 0.36 26.97
N SER A 109 0.80 -0.20 27.94
CA SER A 109 0.35 -0.32 29.33
C SER A 109 1.48 0.06 30.27
N ILE A 110 1.13 0.57 31.45
CA ILE A 110 2.08 1.02 32.47
C ILE A 110 1.90 0.25 33.78
N ASP A 111 2.96 0.18 34.60
CA ASP A 111 2.90 -0.34 35.95
C ASP A 111 2.47 0.73 36.98
N LYS A 112 2.44 0.33 38.26
CA LYS A 112 2.07 1.22 39.38
C LYS A 112 3.03 2.42 39.55
N ASN A 113 4.23 2.35 38.99
CA ASN A 113 5.26 3.38 39.01
C ASN A 113 5.32 4.18 37.69
N ASN A 114 4.29 4.06 36.84
CA ASN A 114 4.18 4.69 35.52
C ASN A 114 5.27 4.25 34.52
N LYS A 115 5.88 3.07 34.71
CA LYS A 115 6.83 2.49 33.74
C LYS A 115 6.12 1.59 32.75
N LEU A 116 6.54 1.62 31.48
CA LEU A 116 5.94 0.84 30.40
C LEU A 116 6.12 -0.67 30.66
N ARG A 117 5.02 -1.41 30.78
CA ARG A 117 5.02 -2.89 30.76
C ARG A 117 4.90 -3.43 29.34
N LYS A 118 4.12 -2.75 28.50
CA LYS A 118 3.93 -3.08 27.09
C LYS A 118 4.02 -1.81 26.26
N LEU A 119 4.64 -1.93 25.10
CA LEU A 119 4.68 -0.90 24.07
C LEU A 119 4.72 -1.63 22.73
N SER A 120 3.85 -1.23 21.81
CA SER A 120 3.79 -1.80 20.47
C SER A 120 3.37 -0.73 19.46
N PHE A 121 3.92 -0.86 18.26
CA PHE A 121 3.57 -0.07 17.09
C PHE A 121 3.04 -1.04 16.04
N LEU A 122 1.79 -0.88 15.63
CA LEU A 122 1.15 -1.70 14.61
C LEU A 122 0.64 -0.80 13.49
N PRO A 123 0.52 -1.29 12.24
CA PRO A 123 -0.24 -0.57 11.23
C PRO A 123 -1.64 -0.23 11.77
N PHE A 124 -2.11 1.00 11.55
CA PHE A 124 -3.45 1.37 12.00
C PHE A 124 -4.49 0.75 11.06
N GLU A 125 -5.33 -0.12 11.61
CA GLU A 125 -6.52 -0.63 10.92
C GLU A 125 -7.74 0.18 11.39
N PRO A 126 -8.40 0.95 10.50
CA PRO A 126 -9.60 1.68 10.88
C PRO A 126 -10.68 0.69 11.31
N VAL A 127 -11.44 1.04 12.36
CA VAL A 127 -12.69 0.31 12.67
C VAL A 127 -13.66 0.55 11.52
N VAL A 128 -13.82 -0.45 10.68
CA VAL A 128 -14.74 -0.40 9.55
C VAL A 128 -16.15 -0.64 10.07
N THR A 129 -16.96 0.42 10.12
CA THR A 129 -18.38 0.29 10.44
C THR A 129 -19.13 -0.31 9.26
N GLN A 130 -20.28 -0.94 9.51
CA GLN A 130 -21.17 -1.36 8.43
C GLN A 130 -22.10 -0.20 8.03
N LYS A 131 -22.46 -0.16 6.74
CA LYS A 131 -23.53 0.70 6.24
C LYS A 131 -24.85 0.30 6.91
N THR A 132 -25.71 1.28 7.15
CA THR A 132 -27.04 1.07 7.74
C THR A 132 -28.05 0.55 6.72
N THR A 133 -27.86 0.86 5.44
CA THR A 133 -28.67 0.37 4.34
C THR A 133 -27.92 -0.69 3.55
N LEU A 134 -28.64 -1.71 3.09
CA LEU A 134 -28.07 -2.75 2.22
C LEU A 134 -27.54 -2.10 0.94
N ALA A 135 -26.29 -2.38 0.58
CA ALA A 135 -25.75 -1.87 -0.67
C ALA A 135 -26.56 -2.38 -1.88
N PRO A 136 -26.89 -1.55 -2.87
CA PRO A 136 -27.57 -2.03 -4.07
C PRO A 136 -26.66 -2.98 -4.85
N SER A 137 -27.25 -3.86 -5.66
CA SER A 137 -26.50 -4.82 -6.48
C SER A 137 -27.25 -5.16 -7.77
N SER A 138 -26.50 -5.48 -8.83
CA SER A 138 -27.04 -6.07 -10.06
C SER A 138 -27.11 -7.61 -10.03
N ASN A 139 -26.67 -8.24 -8.93
CA ASN A 139 -26.68 -9.69 -8.81
C ASN A 139 -28.14 -10.24 -8.79
N PRO A 140 -28.52 -11.12 -9.74
CA PRO A 140 -29.90 -11.59 -9.86
C PRO A 140 -30.26 -12.69 -8.84
N LEU A 141 -29.29 -13.28 -8.13
CA LEU A 141 -29.48 -14.34 -7.13
C LEU A 141 -30.21 -15.60 -7.65
N LYS A 142 -30.13 -15.87 -8.95
CA LYS A 142 -30.87 -16.97 -9.60
C LYS A 142 -30.06 -18.27 -9.57
N LEU A 143 -28.83 -18.20 -10.04
CA LEU A 143 -27.93 -19.35 -10.14
C LEU A 143 -27.27 -19.66 -8.79
N LYS A 144 -26.72 -20.87 -8.67
CA LYS A 144 -25.88 -21.22 -7.51
C LYS A 144 -24.68 -20.27 -7.41
N LEU A 145 -24.04 -19.96 -8.54
CA LEU A 145 -22.91 -19.03 -8.60
C LEU A 145 -23.28 -17.62 -8.10
N ASP A 146 -24.45 -17.11 -8.51
CA ASP A 146 -24.95 -15.80 -8.08
C ASP A 146 -25.01 -15.70 -6.55
N LYS A 147 -25.54 -16.74 -5.90
CA LYS A 147 -25.68 -16.82 -4.44
C LYS A 147 -24.32 -16.98 -3.75
N GLU A 148 -23.39 -17.73 -4.33
CA GLU A 148 -22.03 -17.89 -3.82
C GLU A 148 -21.27 -16.56 -3.86
N VAL A 149 -21.35 -15.83 -4.97
CA VAL A 149 -20.77 -14.48 -5.10
C VAL A 149 -21.40 -13.54 -4.07
N ASP A 150 -22.73 -13.50 -3.99
CA ASP A 150 -23.39 -12.58 -3.04
C ASP A 150 -23.01 -12.86 -1.58
N THR A 151 -22.88 -14.13 -1.20
CA THR A 151 -22.51 -14.51 0.18
C THR A 151 -21.19 -13.89 0.62
N LEU A 152 -20.21 -13.79 -0.29
CA LEU A 152 -18.88 -13.23 0.01
C LEU A 152 -18.90 -11.70 -0.11
N GLU A 153 -19.45 -11.21 -1.22
CA GLU A 153 -19.30 -9.81 -1.62
C GLU A 153 -20.25 -8.91 -0.84
N ARG A 154 -21.39 -9.43 -0.40
CA ARG A 154 -22.34 -8.71 0.45
C ARG A 154 -21.68 -8.24 1.75
N ILE A 155 -20.88 -9.09 2.37
CA ILE A 155 -20.15 -8.76 3.60
C ILE A 155 -19.13 -7.66 3.32
N TYR A 156 -18.40 -7.77 2.21
CA TYR A 156 -17.35 -6.83 1.85
C TYR A 156 -17.91 -5.45 1.47
N ILE A 157 -18.94 -5.38 0.62
CA ILE A 157 -19.54 -4.11 0.23
C ILE A 157 -20.32 -3.44 1.36
N GLN A 158 -20.78 -4.18 2.38
CA GLN A 158 -21.51 -3.56 3.49
C GLN A 158 -20.60 -2.73 4.39
N ASN A 159 -19.28 -2.88 4.30
CA ASN A 159 -18.31 -2.01 4.97
C ASN A 159 -18.42 -0.56 4.49
N SER A 160 -18.51 0.40 5.41
CA SER A 160 -18.81 1.82 5.13
C SER A 160 -17.72 2.53 4.31
N ASN A 161 -16.50 2.02 4.31
CA ASN A 161 -15.38 2.53 3.54
C ASN A 161 -15.31 1.99 2.10
N ILE A 162 -16.09 0.98 1.73
CA ILE A 162 -16.13 0.42 0.37
C ILE A 162 -17.27 1.08 -0.40
N VAL A 163 -16.98 1.75 -1.53
CA VAL A 163 -18.02 2.50 -2.26
C VAL A 163 -18.76 1.62 -3.27
N GLY A 164 -18.02 0.87 -4.07
CA GLY A 164 -18.59 -0.04 -5.06
C GLY A 164 -17.60 -1.09 -5.52
N LEU A 165 -18.14 -2.14 -6.16
CA LEU A 165 -17.40 -3.27 -6.71
C LEU A 165 -17.95 -3.58 -8.10
N SER A 166 -17.04 -3.93 -9.02
CA SER A 166 -17.36 -4.62 -10.27
C SER A 166 -16.60 -5.94 -10.28
N ILE A 167 -17.31 -7.04 -10.45
CA ILE A 167 -16.80 -8.40 -10.28
C ILE A 167 -17.05 -9.18 -11.54
N GLY A 168 -16.00 -9.77 -12.11
CA GLY A 168 -16.09 -10.70 -13.23
C GLY A 168 -15.73 -12.11 -12.81
N VAL A 169 -16.55 -13.10 -13.17
CA VAL A 169 -16.28 -14.53 -12.98
C VAL A 169 -16.29 -15.21 -14.34
N ILE A 170 -15.21 -15.91 -14.67
CA ILE A 170 -15.13 -16.77 -15.85
C ILE A 170 -15.21 -18.22 -15.38
N LYS A 171 -16.26 -18.93 -15.79
CA LYS A 171 -16.48 -20.32 -15.41
C LYS A 171 -17.11 -21.08 -16.57
N ASP A 172 -16.54 -22.23 -16.92
CA ASP A 172 -17.04 -23.12 -17.99
C ASP A 172 -17.26 -22.38 -19.33
N GLY A 173 -16.33 -21.48 -19.68
CA GLY A 173 -16.40 -20.66 -20.89
C GLY A 173 -17.41 -19.51 -20.86
N GLN A 174 -18.17 -19.36 -19.76
CA GLN A 174 -19.13 -18.27 -19.56
C GLN A 174 -18.57 -17.17 -18.68
N THR A 175 -18.97 -15.93 -18.97
CA THR A 175 -18.61 -14.75 -18.18
C THR A 175 -19.84 -14.24 -17.43
N TYR A 176 -19.69 -14.06 -16.13
CA TYR A 176 -20.69 -13.48 -15.24
C TYR A 176 -20.15 -12.17 -14.68
N THR A 177 -20.97 -11.13 -14.62
CA THR A 177 -20.57 -9.83 -14.10
C THR A 177 -21.54 -9.35 -13.03
N TYR A 178 -21.00 -8.87 -11.91
CA TYR A 178 -21.79 -8.41 -10.77
C TYR A 178 -21.32 -7.02 -10.33
N GLY A 179 -22.28 -6.12 -10.19
CA GLY A 179 -22.09 -4.77 -9.67
C GLY A 179 -22.64 -4.68 -8.26
N TYR A 180 -21.91 -4.02 -7.37
CA TYR A 180 -22.34 -3.75 -6.00
C TYR A 180 -22.02 -2.31 -5.60
N GLY A 181 -22.89 -1.68 -4.80
CA GLY A 181 -22.66 -0.34 -4.26
C GLY A 181 -22.84 0.75 -5.31
N SER A 182 -21.86 1.63 -5.47
CA SER A 182 -21.95 2.73 -6.43
C SER A 182 -20.62 3.09 -7.06
N THR A 183 -20.62 3.73 -8.23
CA THR A 183 -19.41 4.20 -8.91
C THR A 183 -18.78 5.41 -8.21
N GLN A 184 -19.57 6.15 -7.41
CA GLN A 184 -19.13 7.26 -6.58
C GLN A 184 -19.91 7.31 -5.26
N LYS A 185 -19.38 8.02 -4.25
CA LYS A 185 -20.11 8.20 -3.00
C LYS A 185 -21.44 8.92 -3.25
N LYS A 186 -22.54 8.25 -2.92
CA LYS A 186 -23.92 8.80 -2.93
C LYS A 186 -24.49 9.14 -4.32
N ASN A 187 -23.88 8.72 -5.43
CA ASN A 187 -24.50 8.92 -6.75
C ASN A 187 -25.54 7.85 -7.11
N GLY A 188 -25.51 6.68 -6.46
CA GLY A 188 -26.49 5.60 -6.67
C GLY A 188 -26.32 4.83 -7.98
N GLU A 189 -25.34 5.18 -8.81
CA GLU A 189 -25.05 4.49 -10.07
C GLU A 189 -24.30 3.18 -9.78
N LEU A 190 -24.89 2.04 -10.14
CA LEU A 190 -24.24 0.75 -9.95
C LEU A 190 -23.03 0.60 -10.88
N PRO A 191 -21.88 0.10 -10.38
CA PRO A 191 -20.80 -0.33 -11.24
C PRO A 191 -21.25 -1.49 -12.15
N ASP A 192 -20.71 -1.54 -13.35
CA ASP A 192 -20.98 -2.58 -14.35
C ASP A 192 -19.68 -3.06 -15.01
N ALA A 193 -19.82 -3.88 -16.07
CA ALA A 193 -18.69 -4.40 -16.84
C ALA A 193 -17.93 -3.34 -17.64
N ASN A 194 -18.50 -2.14 -17.82
CA ASN A 194 -17.93 -1.03 -18.58
C ASN A 194 -17.38 0.08 -17.68
N THR A 195 -17.56 -0.03 -16.37
CA THR A 195 -17.04 0.91 -15.38
C THR A 195 -15.52 0.84 -15.34
N ILE A 196 -14.88 2.01 -15.35
CA ILE A 196 -13.43 2.15 -15.45
C ILE A 196 -12.85 2.44 -14.07
N PHE A 197 -11.83 1.67 -13.70
CA PHE A 197 -11.14 1.76 -12.42
C PHE A 197 -9.66 2.04 -12.62
N GLU A 198 -9.03 2.73 -11.67
CA GLU A 198 -7.57 2.69 -11.54
C GLU A 198 -7.14 1.31 -11.03
N ILE A 199 -6.40 0.56 -11.85
CA ILE A 199 -6.03 -0.83 -11.55
C ILE A 199 -4.77 -0.97 -10.66
N GLY A 200 -4.14 0.16 -10.30
CA GLY A 200 -2.99 0.21 -9.40
C GLY A 200 -1.86 -0.75 -9.81
N SER A 201 -1.44 -1.64 -8.90
CA SER A 201 -0.32 -2.55 -9.16
C SER A 201 -0.61 -3.68 -10.16
N ILE A 202 -1.84 -3.86 -10.61
CA ILE A 202 -2.13 -4.76 -11.74
C ILE A 202 -1.39 -4.28 -12.99
N SER A 203 -1.14 -2.97 -13.15
CA SER A 203 -0.33 -2.43 -14.26
C SER A 203 1.04 -3.09 -14.43
N LYS A 204 1.63 -3.66 -13.37
CA LYS A 204 2.92 -4.37 -13.45
C LYS A 204 2.86 -5.62 -14.32
N THR A 205 1.71 -6.29 -14.39
CA THR A 205 1.54 -7.49 -15.23
C THR A 205 1.60 -7.11 -16.71
N PHE A 206 1.05 -5.95 -17.08
CA PHE A 206 1.18 -5.39 -18.43
C PHE A 206 2.64 -5.07 -18.74
N THR A 207 3.37 -4.41 -17.83
CA THR A 207 4.80 -4.13 -18.04
C THR A 207 5.62 -5.42 -18.17
N ALA A 208 5.34 -6.43 -17.36
CA ALA A 208 6.00 -7.73 -17.43
C ALA A 208 5.68 -8.45 -18.75
N GLN A 209 4.45 -8.36 -19.25
CA GLN A 209 4.05 -8.91 -20.55
C GLN A 209 4.78 -8.22 -21.71
N LEU A 210 4.92 -6.89 -21.66
CA LEU A 210 5.72 -6.15 -22.65
C LEU A 210 7.20 -6.58 -22.61
N LEU A 211 7.77 -6.76 -21.42
CA LEU A 211 9.14 -7.30 -21.31
C LEU A 211 9.24 -8.69 -21.93
N ALA A 212 8.32 -9.60 -21.60
CA ALA A 212 8.30 -10.95 -22.17
C ALA A 212 8.21 -10.94 -23.70
N TYR A 213 7.37 -10.06 -24.26
CA TYR A 213 7.28 -9.83 -25.70
C TYR A 213 8.65 -9.44 -26.29
N TYR A 214 9.30 -8.41 -25.74
CA TYR A 214 10.59 -7.94 -26.26
C TYR A 214 11.75 -8.94 -26.06
N VAL A 215 11.67 -9.79 -25.03
CA VAL A 215 12.60 -10.91 -24.83
C VAL A 215 12.42 -11.95 -25.93
N ASN A 216 11.19 -12.33 -26.26
CA ASN A 216 10.89 -13.29 -27.33
C ASN A 216 11.32 -12.75 -28.71
N GLU A 217 11.17 -11.44 -28.93
CA GLU A 217 11.66 -10.73 -30.12
C GLU A 217 13.18 -10.54 -30.15
N ARG A 218 13.91 -11.04 -29.14
CA ARG A 218 15.37 -10.90 -28.99
C ARG A 218 15.88 -9.46 -29.00
N LYS A 219 15.02 -8.48 -28.72
CA LYS A 219 15.39 -7.05 -28.61
C LYS A 219 16.01 -6.72 -27.24
N ILE A 220 15.76 -7.56 -26.25
CA ILE A 220 16.30 -7.44 -24.89
C ILE A 220 16.55 -8.81 -24.27
N SER A 221 17.60 -8.96 -23.48
CA SER A 221 17.82 -10.14 -22.63
C SER A 221 17.52 -9.83 -21.17
N LEU A 222 16.95 -10.79 -20.46
CA LEU A 222 16.76 -10.72 -19.00
C LEU A 222 18.09 -10.53 -18.25
N MET A 223 19.20 -10.96 -18.85
CA MET A 223 20.55 -10.86 -18.28
C MET A 223 21.30 -9.60 -18.68
N ASP A 224 20.74 -8.79 -19.59
CA ASP A 224 21.38 -7.54 -19.97
C ASP A 224 21.45 -6.59 -18.77
N PRO A 225 22.57 -5.85 -18.61
CA PRO A 225 22.61 -4.76 -17.65
C PRO A 225 21.65 -3.66 -18.09
N ILE A 226 20.94 -3.04 -17.14
CA ILE A 226 19.97 -1.98 -17.48
C ILE A 226 20.63 -0.79 -18.16
N THR A 227 21.92 -0.54 -17.89
CA THR A 227 22.69 0.59 -18.39
C THR A 227 22.87 0.57 -19.91
N LYS A 228 22.79 -0.61 -20.54
CA LYS A 228 22.74 -0.78 -22.01
C LYS A 228 21.60 0.00 -22.66
N TYR A 229 20.52 0.25 -21.93
CA TYR A 229 19.30 0.88 -22.43
C TYR A 229 19.07 2.29 -21.92
N LEU A 230 19.99 2.83 -21.12
CA LEU A 230 19.87 4.14 -20.50
C LEU A 230 20.84 5.16 -21.13
N PRO A 231 20.58 6.47 -21.02
CA PRO A 231 21.55 7.48 -21.42
C PRO A 231 22.87 7.35 -20.64
N ASP A 232 23.99 7.71 -21.27
CA ASP A 232 25.33 7.62 -20.67
C ASP A 232 25.43 8.33 -19.31
N SER A 233 24.74 9.46 -19.16
CA SER A 233 24.68 10.21 -17.90
C SER A 233 24.07 9.42 -16.73
N LEU A 234 23.26 8.39 -17.00
CA LEU A 234 22.76 7.44 -16.00
C LEU A 234 23.67 6.23 -15.88
N ALA A 235 24.19 5.73 -17.01
CA ALA A 235 25.13 4.61 -17.02
C ALA A 235 26.40 4.91 -16.19
N ALA A 236 26.77 6.18 -16.03
CA ALA A 236 27.86 6.60 -15.15
C ALA A 236 27.63 6.28 -13.66
N ASN A 237 26.39 6.00 -13.21
CA ASN A 237 26.13 5.58 -11.84
C ASN A 237 26.54 4.10 -11.63
N PRO A 238 27.56 3.81 -10.80
CA PRO A 238 28.05 2.44 -10.58
C PRO A 238 27.01 1.52 -9.93
N GLU A 239 26.00 2.07 -9.25
CA GLU A 239 24.92 1.28 -8.69
C GLU A 239 24.02 0.68 -9.78
N LEU A 240 23.76 1.43 -10.85
CA LEU A 240 22.92 0.96 -11.95
C LEU A 240 23.59 -0.12 -12.79
N GLN A 241 24.93 -0.11 -12.87
CA GLN A 241 25.72 -1.13 -13.56
C GLN A 241 25.53 -2.54 -12.96
N LYS A 242 25.13 -2.63 -11.68
CA LYS A 242 24.91 -3.90 -10.98
C LYS A 242 23.54 -4.52 -11.29
N ILE A 243 22.61 -3.76 -11.88
CA ILE A 243 21.23 -4.18 -12.08
C ILE A 243 21.08 -4.81 -13.46
N LYS A 244 20.51 -6.01 -13.52
CA LYS A 244 20.05 -6.66 -14.75
C LYS A 244 18.56 -6.42 -14.97
N ILE A 245 18.10 -6.58 -16.22
CA ILE A 245 16.68 -6.43 -16.58
C ILE A 245 15.77 -7.29 -15.71
N VAL A 246 16.12 -8.55 -15.45
CA VAL A 246 15.34 -9.46 -14.60
C VAL A 246 15.12 -8.91 -13.19
N ASN A 247 16.07 -8.14 -12.65
CA ASN A 247 15.98 -7.59 -11.31
C ASN A 247 14.90 -6.52 -11.18
N LEU A 248 14.58 -5.81 -12.28
CA LEU A 248 13.49 -4.85 -12.30
C LEU A 248 12.13 -5.55 -12.28
N SER A 249 11.98 -6.64 -13.06
CA SER A 249 10.69 -7.35 -13.20
C SER A 249 10.34 -8.23 -12.00
N ASN A 250 11.34 -8.81 -11.32
CA ASN A 250 11.13 -9.67 -10.16
C ASN A 250 11.27 -8.93 -8.80
N HIS A 251 11.43 -7.60 -8.83
CA HIS A 251 11.61 -6.76 -7.65
C HIS A 251 12.82 -7.09 -6.77
N THR A 252 13.94 -7.52 -7.37
CA THR A 252 15.21 -7.75 -6.66
C THR A 252 16.30 -6.77 -7.06
N SER A 253 15.97 -5.59 -7.59
CA SER A 253 16.96 -4.61 -8.06
C SER A 253 17.67 -3.82 -6.96
N GLY A 254 17.17 -3.87 -5.73
CA GLY A 254 17.63 -3.00 -4.64
C GLY A 254 17.17 -1.54 -4.77
N LEU A 255 16.42 -1.18 -5.82
CA LEU A 255 15.82 0.16 -5.95
C LEU A 255 14.69 0.35 -4.93
N VAL A 256 14.63 1.53 -4.32
CA VAL A 256 13.59 1.88 -3.35
C VAL A 256 12.19 1.88 -3.96
N ARG A 257 11.15 1.72 -3.13
CA ARG A 257 9.75 1.71 -3.59
C ARG A 257 9.31 3.06 -4.13
N LEU A 258 9.67 4.13 -3.43
CA LEU A 258 9.41 5.53 -3.77
C LEU A 258 10.74 6.27 -3.68
N SER A 259 11.04 7.12 -4.65
CA SER A 259 12.26 7.91 -4.62
C SER A 259 12.16 9.06 -3.62
N ASP A 260 13.28 9.43 -2.99
CA ASP A 260 13.31 10.52 -2.01
C ASP A 260 12.87 11.86 -2.61
N ASN A 261 13.04 12.06 -3.92
CA ASN A 261 12.57 13.26 -4.60
C ASN A 261 11.07 13.29 -4.89
N ILE A 262 10.32 12.20 -4.65
CA ILE A 262 8.85 12.22 -4.54
C ILE A 262 8.46 12.73 -3.16
N ILE A 263 9.09 12.15 -2.13
CA ILE A 263 8.82 12.43 -0.71
C ILE A 263 9.17 13.88 -0.38
N ASN A 264 10.35 14.34 -0.78
CA ASN A 264 10.87 15.67 -0.43
C ASN A 264 10.21 16.81 -1.22
N LYS A 265 9.56 16.51 -2.35
CA LYS A 265 8.92 17.53 -3.20
C LYS A 265 7.41 17.64 -2.98
N ASN A 266 6.81 16.82 -2.10
CA ASN A 266 5.38 16.89 -1.76
C ASN A 266 4.48 16.96 -3.00
N LEU A 267 4.79 16.17 -4.04
CA LEU A 267 4.25 16.37 -5.39
C LEU A 267 2.71 16.22 -5.48
N ASP A 268 2.12 15.39 -4.61
CA ASP A 268 0.69 15.25 -4.32
C ASP A 268 0.53 14.21 -3.17
N ALA A 269 -0.27 14.51 -2.15
CA ALA A 269 -0.45 13.63 -0.98
C ALA A 269 -1.36 12.42 -1.25
N VAL A 270 -2.20 12.50 -2.28
CA VAL A 270 -3.18 11.49 -2.69
C VAL A 270 -2.62 10.61 -3.81
N ASN A 271 -1.95 11.21 -4.80
CA ASN A 271 -1.29 10.48 -5.88
C ASN A 271 0.18 10.94 -6.08
N PRO A 272 1.15 10.33 -5.37
CA PRO A 272 2.54 10.77 -5.40
C PRO A 272 3.22 10.70 -6.77
N TYR A 273 2.61 10.02 -7.76
CA TYR A 273 3.14 9.91 -9.12
C TYR A 273 2.53 10.89 -10.11
N ARG A 274 1.46 11.61 -9.76
CA ARG A 274 0.70 12.49 -10.69
C ARG A 274 1.61 13.44 -11.48
N ASN A 275 2.59 14.01 -10.78
CA ASN A 275 3.55 14.97 -11.34
C ASN A 275 4.97 14.39 -11.44
N TYR A 276 5.13 13.07 -11.35
CA TYR A 276 6.44 12.43 -11.38
C TYR A 276 6.89 12.14 -12.82
N THR A 277 7.72 13.02 -13.36
CA THR A 277 8.17 12.96 -14.76
C THR A 277 9.40 12.07 -14.95
N ARG A 278 9.68 11.70 -16.21
CA ARG A 278 10.93 11.02 -16.61
C ARG A 278 12.19 11.80 -16.18
N GLN A 279 12.13 13.13 -16.19
CA GLN A 279 13.24 13.99 -15.74
C GLN A 279 13.49 13.82 -14.23
N LEU A 280 12.44 13.73 -13.41
CA LEU A 280 12.56 13.47 -11.98
C LEU A 280 13.09 12.06 -11.71
N LEU A 281 12.63 11.06 -12.46
CA LEU A 281 13.17 9.70 -12.40
C LEU A 281 14.67 9.69 -12.71
N PHE A 282 15.08 10.29 -13.82
CA PHE A 282 16.49 10.33 -14.23
C PHE A 282 17.35 11.11 -13.25
N SER A 283 16.85 12.24 -12.72
CA SER A 283 17.54 12.99 -11.68
C SER A 283 17.79 12.15 -10.43
N HIS A 284 16.86 11.30 -10.03
CA HIS A 284 17.07 10.39 -8.89
C HIS A 284 18.06 9.27 -9.25
N LEU A 285 17.91 8.65 -10.41
CA LEU A 285 18.77 7.54 -10.84
C LEU A 285 20.24 7.94 -11.02
N LYS A 286 20.54 9.21 -11.31
CA LYS A 286 21.92 9.72 -11.38
C LYS A 286 22.70 9.53 -10.07
N THR A 287 22.03 9.62 -8.93
CA THR A 287 22.69 9.67 -7.61
C THR A 287 22.19 8.61 -6.62
N CYS A 288 21.21 7.78 -7.01
CA CYS A 288 20.60 6.81 -6.12
C CYS A 288 21.61 5.77 -5.61
N LYS A 289 21.37 5.30 -4.39
CA LYS A 289 22.02 4.13 -3.78
C LYS A 289 21.02 2.99 -3.67
N LEU A 290 21.49 1.75 -3.86
CA LEU A 290 20.64 0.58 -3.69
C LEU A 290 20.48 0.26 -2.20
N ALA A 291 19.27 -0.15 -1.82
CA ALA A 291 18.97 -0.61 -0.47
C ALA A 291 19.48 -2.05 -0.20
N SER A 292 19.79 -2.79 -1.27
CA SER A 292 20.32 -4.15 -1.21
C SER A 292 21.10 -4.49 -2.48
N VAL A 293 21.90 -5.55 -2.43
CA VAL A 293 22.57 -6.09 -3.61
C VAL A 293 21.53 -6.63 -4.61
N PRO A 294 21.62 -6.31 -5.92
CA PRO A 294 20.72 -6.85 -6.91
C PRO A 294 20.72 -8.38 -6.96
N GLY A 295 19.52 -8.98 -6.90
CA GLY A 295 19.32 -10.43 -6.94
C GLY A 295 19.24 -11.11 -5.58
N GLU A 296 19.69 -10.47 -4.50
CA GLU A 296 19.75 -11.10 -3.18
C GLU A 296 18.46 -10.95 -2.38
N LEU A 297 17.83 -9.76 -2.42
CA LEU A 297 16.65 -9.46 -1.61
C LEU A 297 15.48 -8.98 -2.47
N TYR A 298 14.31 -9.59 -2.23
CA TYR A 298 13.05 -9.11 -2.78
C TYR A 298 12.58 -7.88 -2.01
N SER A 299 12.31 -6.80 -2.74
CA SER A 299 11.66 -5.59 -2.23
C SER A 299 10.84 -4.93 -3.32
N CYS A 300 9.51 -4.96 -3.17
CA CYS A 300 8.59 -4.43 -4.19
C CYS A 300 8.89 -2.95 -4.48
N SER A 301 9.34 -2.70 -5.72
CA SER A 301 9.77 -1.38 -6.18
C SER A 301 8.91 -0.89 -7.33
N ASN A 302 8.08 0.12 -7.06
CA ASN A 302 7.34 0.81 -8.12
C ASN A 302 8.28 1.57 -9.04
N MET A 303 9.36 2.15 -8.49
CA MET A 303 10.40 2.79 -9.28
C MET A 303 11.09 1.81 -10.23
N GLY A 304 11.38 0.60 -9.76
CA GLY A 304 11.93 -0.47 -10.60
C GLY A 304 11.02 -0.83 -11.77
N THR A 305 9.71 -0.98 -11.53
CA THR A 305 8.74 -1.21 -12.62
C THR A 305 8.62 0.00 -13.55
N GLY A 306 8.56 1.22 -13.01
CA GLY A 306 8.50 2.44 -13.82
C GLY A 306 9.73 2.61 -14.72
N LEU A 307 10.92 2.31 -14.20
CA LEU A 307 12.17 2.29 -14.97
C LEU A 307 12.14 1.22 -16.07
N LEU A 308 11.59 0.03 -15.78
CA LEU A 308 11.39 -1.00 -16.80
C LEU A 308 10.50 -0.49 -17.92
N GLY A 309 9.38 0.17 -17.61
CA GLY A 309 8.53 0.84 -18.61
C GLY A 309 9.33 1.79 -19.50
N VAL A 310 10.15 2.67 -18.91
CA VAL A 310 11.00 3.61 -19.66
C VAL A 310 12.03 2.91 -20.55
N ILE A 311 12.62 1.80 -20.08
CA ILE A 311 13.55 1.00 -20.90
C ILE A 311 12.83 0.42 -22.13
N LEU A 312 11.61 -0.10 -21.96
CA LEU A 312 10.81 -0.65 -23.06
C LEU A 312 10.40 0.43 -24.07
N GLU A 313 10.07 1.64 -23.61
CA GLU A 313 9.84 2.80 -24.49
C GLU A 313 11.09 3.14 -25.31
N ARG A 314 12.28 3.08 -24.69
CA ARG A 314 13.55 3.38 -25.37
C ARG A 314 13.92 2.34 -26.41
N ILE A 315 13.67 1.06 -26.13
CA ILE A 315 13.94 -0.05 -27.08
C ILE A 315 13.04 0.02 -28.31
N SER A 316 11.81 0.52 -28.14
CA SER A 316 10.78 0.52 -29.17
C SER A 316 10.60 1.84 -29.89
N SER A 317 11.12 2.94 -29.32
CA SER A 317 10.84 4.32 -29.74
C SER A 317 9.35 4.70 -29.69
N LYS A 318 8.53 3.96 -28.93
CA LYS A 318 7.10 4.24 -28.71
C LYS A 318 6.84 4.56 -27.24
N ILE A 319 5.77 5.30 -26.96
CA ILE A 319 5.37 5.56 -25.57
C ILE A 319 4.71 4.33 -24.95
N TYR A 320 4.74 4.22 -23.62
CA TYR A 320 4.24 3.04 -22.90
C TYR A 320 2.78 2.71 -23.22
N GLU A 321 1.95 3.74 -23.35
CA GLU A 321 0.53 3.58 -23.71
C GLU A 321 0.33 2.94 -25.09
N GLU A 322 1.13 3.33 -26.09
CA GLU A 322 1.12 2.71 -27.42
C GLU A 322 1.59 1.26 -27.36
N LEU A 323 2.62 0.97 -26.56
CA LEU A 323 3.10 -0.40 -26.37
C LEU A 323 2.03 -1.31 -25.77
N VAL A 324 1.38 -0.87 -24.68
CA VAL A 324 0.28 -1.62 -24.08
C VAL A 324 -0.85 -1.79 -25.08
N LYS A 325 -1.19 -0.74 -25.83
CA LYS A 325 -2.27 -0.79 -26.82
C LYS A 325 -1.99 -1.81 -27.92
N GLU A 326 -0.87 -1.68 -28.61
CA GLU A 326 -0.57 -2.48 -29.80
C GLU A 326 -0.23 -3.95 -29.48
N ILE A 327 0.52 -4.19 -28.40
CA ILE A 327 1.03 -5.53 -28.08
C ILE A 327 0.03 -6.34 -27.24
N ILE A 328 -0.81 -5.67 -26.44
CA ILE A 328 -1.71 -6.34 -25.48
C ILE A 328 -3.17 -6.01 -25.77
N ALA A 329 -3.55 -4.72 -25.73
CA ALA A 329 -4.96 -4.36 -25.70
C ALA A 329 -5.70 -4.62 -27.01
N ASP A 330 -5.12 -4.26 -28.16
CA ASP A 330 -5.74 -4.46 -29.46
C ASP A 330 -5.90 -5.95 -29.82
N PRO A 331 -4.86 -6.81 -29.69
CA PRO A 331 -5.00 -8.24 -29.95
C PRO A 331 -6.04 -8.93 -29.05
N LEU A 332 -6.16 -8.48 -27.79
CA LEU A 332 -7.10 -9.02 -26.80
C LEU A 332 -8.45 -8.28 -26.77
N LYS A 333 -8.67 -7.32 -27.67
CA LYS A 333 -9.89 -6.50 -27.76
C LYS A 333 -10.25 -5.74 -26.47
N MET A 334 -9.24 -5.33 -25.70
CA MET A 334 -9.39 -4.58 -24.44
C MET A 334 -9.60 -3.08 -24.68
N LYS A 335 -10.75 -2.72 -25.27
CA LYS A 335 -11.05 -1.35 -25.76
C LYS A 335 -11.08 -0.24 -24.70
N SER A 336 -11.06 -0.58 -23.41
CA SER A 336 -11.12 0.37 -22.29
C SER A 336 -9.93 0.22 -21.34
N THR A 337 -8.75 -0.05 -21.89
CA THR A 337 -7.48 -0.13 -21.16
C THR A 337 -6.50 0.89 -21.71
N PHE A 338 -6.13 1.87 -20.90
CA PHE A 338 -5.35 3.05 -21.30
C PHE A 338 -4.63 3.65 -20.09
N GLN A 339 -3.67 4.53 -20.35
CA GLN A 339 -2.95 5.26 -19.31
C GLN A 339 -3.59 6.63 -19.06
N HIS A 340 -4.13 7.27 -20.10
CA HIS A 340 -4.76 8.59 -20.01
C HIS A 340 -6.25 8.51 -20.35
N LEU A 341 -7.09 9.13 -19.50
CA LEU A 341 -8.53 9.24 -19.73
C LEU A 341 -8.82 10.29 -20.79
N THR A 342 -9.62 9.93 -21.80
CA THR A 342 -10.28 10.91 -22.66
C THR A 342 -11.55 11.43 -21.97
N PRO A 343 -12.11 12.59 -22.38
CA PRO A 343 -13.36 13.10 -21.82
C PRO A 343 -14.54 12.11 -21.91
N GLU A 344 -14.54 11.22 -22.90
CA GLU A 344 -15.55 10.16 -23.03
C GLU A 344 -15.35 9.05 -21.98
N LEU A 345 -14.11 8.62 -21.77
CA LEU A 345 -13.78 7.59 -20.80
C LEU A 345 -13.99 8.07 -19.36
N GLU A 346 -13.76 9.36 -19.10
CA GLU A 346 -13.96 9.97 -17.79
C GLU A 346 -15.42 9.85 -17.29
N LYS A 347 -16.39 9.78 -18.21
CA LYS A 347 -17.81 9.56 -17.85
C LYS A 347 -18.06 8.20 -17.22
N ARG A 348 -17.24 7.20 -17.54
CA ARG A 348 -17.34 5.82 -17.01
C ARG A 348 -16.37 5.56 -15.86
N PHE A 349 -15.55 6.55 -15.49
CA PHE A 349 -14.51 6.40 -14.49
C PHE A 349 -15.05 6.59 -13.07
N THR A 350 -14.69 5.67 -12.17
CA THR A 350 -15.07 5.77 -10.75
C THR A 350 -14.40 6.96 -10.07
N LYS A 351 -15.11 7.63 -9.16
CA LYS A 351 -14.58 8.75 -8.36
C LYS A 351 -14.79 8.45 -6.88
N VAL A 352 -13.72 8.50 -6.10
CA VAL A 352 -13.70 8.04 -4.68
C VAL A 352 -13.68 9.20 -3.70
#